data_AF-A0A8C1YV81-F1
#
_entry.id   AF-A0A8C1YV81-F1
#
_cell.length_a   1.000
_cell.length_b   1.000
_cell.length_c   1.000
_cell.angle_alpha   90.00
_cell.angle_beta   90.00
_cell.angle_gamma   90.00
#
_symmetry.space_group_name_H-M   'P 1'
#
loop_
_entity.id
_entity.type
_entity.pdbx_description
1 polymer ?
#
loop_
_entity_poly.entity_id
_entity_poly.type
_entity_poly.pdbx_seq_one_letter_code
_entity_poly.pdbx_strand_id
1 'polypeptide(L)'
;MHFSNLLFVGIVTLGTSELCSAGPLHAQCKVEWYFSLPCRSVYEALVAQIKKWRTVSTCATGGEKCLYKLQSASVHFISAKHTTPVKKYVDDINFRLVSYGFFTHCHVSAMSVSETWYAVTDHGTNYCNLYNLMEGSGLTEAPGYKEITSDFLCTQRSSANCTVY
;
A
#
# COMPACT_ATOMS: atom_id res chain seq x y z
N MET A 1 -22.38 66.05 17.31
CA MET A 1 -22.48 65.11 16.17
C MET A 1 -21.21 65.35 15.35
N HIS A 2 -20.22 64.48 15.18
CA HIS A 2 -20.12 63.02 15.14
C HIS A 2 -18.77 62.61 15.76
N PHE A 3 -18.75 61.64 16.67
CA PHE A 3 -17.53 60.89 16.99
C PHE A 3 -17.55 59.61 16.15
N SER A 4 -16.49 59.40 15.38
CA SER A 4 -16.32 58.25 14.49
C SER A 4 -15.80 57.07 15.31
N ASN A 5 -16.66 56.07 15.55
CA ASN A 5 -16.27 54.79 16.15
C ASN A 5 -15.73 53.88 15.05
N LEU A 6 -14.40 53.80 14.91
CA LEU A 6 -13.73 52.80 14.09
C LEU A 6 -13.78 51.44 14.81
N LEU A 7 -14.59 50.52 14.27
CA LEU A 7 -14.61 49.10 14.61
C LEU A 7 -13.28 48.46 14.17
N PHE A 8 -12.42 48.10 15.12
CA PHE A 8 -11.32 47.17 14.87
C PHE A 8 -11.88 45.74 14.90
N VAL A 9 -12.21 45.20 13.72
CA VAL A 9 -12.46 43.77 13.55
C VAL A 9 -11.10 43.09 13.46
N GLY A 10 -10.66 42.49 14.57
CA GLY A 10 -9.47 41.63 14.58
C GLY A 10 -9.78 40.34 13.82
N ILE A 11 -9.21 40.18 12.63
CA ILE A 11 -9.23 38.91 11.90
C ILE A 11 -8.23 37.98 12.60
N VAL A 12 -8.74 37.04 13.38
CA VAL A 12 -7.96 35.88 13.81
C VAL A 12 -7.80 34.99 12.58
N THR A 13 -6.65 35.04 11.94
CA THR A 13 -6.29 34.03 10.93
C THR A 13 -6.11 32.72 11.66
N LEU A 14 -7.14 31.86 11.60
CA LEU A 14 -7.03 30.43 11.90
C LEU A 14 -5.95 29.87 10.96
N GLY A 15 -4.72 29.79 11.45
CA GLY A 15 -3.68 29.00 10.82
C GLY A 15 -4.18 27.57 10.80
N THR A 16 -4.62 27.12 9.63
CA THR A 16 -4.78 25.69 9.36
C THR A 16 -3.38 25.11 9.54
N SER A 17 -3.16 24.46 10.68
CA SER A 17 -2.03 23.56 10.83
C SER A 17 -2.28 22.46 9.79
N GLU A 18 -1.71 22.64 8.60
CA GLU A 18 -1.40 21.51 7.76
C GLU A 18 -0.51 20.62 8.61
N LEU A 19 -1.15 19.64 9.23
CA LEU A 19 -0.52 18.57 9.95
C LEU A 19 0.58 18.08 9.01
N CYS A 20 1.85 18.35 9.33
CA CYS A 20 2.97 17.89 8.53
C CYS A 20 2.70 16.42 8.27
N SER A 21 2.41 16.06 7.01
CA SER A 21 2.18 14.67 6.66
C SER A 21 3.54 14.00 6.77
N ALA A 22 3.86 13.54 7.98
CA ALA A 22 5.07 12.80 8.27
C ALA A 22 4.90 11.47 7.56
N GLY A 23 5.56 11.33 6.43
CA GLY A 23 5.58 10.13 5.61
C GLY A 23 7.02 9.80 5.19
N PRO A 24 7.23 8.65 4.55
CA PRO A 24 8.54 8.29 4.05
C PRO A 24 9.11 9.34 3.08
N LEU A 25 10.43 9.57 3.14
CA LEU A 25 11.12 10.51 2.23
C LEU A 25 11.26 9.97 0.79
N HIS A 26 10.99 8.69 0.61
CA HIS A 26 11.01 7.99 -0.66
C HIS A 26 9.69 7.22 -0.82
N ALA A 27 9.17 7.13 -2.04
CA ALA A 27 7.93 6.47 -2.38
C ALA A 27 7.96 5.00 -1.99
N GLN A 28 7.31 4.70 -0.87
CA GLN A 28 7.33 3.36 -0.29
C GLN A 28 6.08 3.13 0.57
N CYS A 29 5.80 1.86 0.85
CA CYS A 29 4.75 1.48 1.77
C CYS A 29 5.09 0.22 2.53
N LYS A 30 4.88 0.28 3.85
CA LYS A 30 4.94 -0.86 4.77
C LYS A 30 3.55 -1.18 5.34
N VAL A 31 3.15 -2.45 5.27
CA VAL A 31 1.88 -2.94 5.82
C VAL A 31 2.11 -4.19 6.64
N GLU A 32 1.43 -4.30 7.78
CA GLU A 32 1.39 -5.52 8.59
C GLU A 32 -0.02 -6.12 8.52
N TRP A 33 -0.13 -7.38 8.12
CA TRP A 33 -1.40 -8.12 8.13
C TRP A 33 -1.37 -9.32 9.05
N TYR A 34 -2.51 -9.62 9.65
CA TYR A 34 -2.72 -10.77 10.53
C TYR A 34 -3.87 -11.62 10.02
N PHE A 35 -3.75 -12.93 10.19
CA PHE A 35 -4.75 -13.91 9.75
C PHE A 35 -4.90 -15.02 10.79
N SER A 36 -6.12 -15.52 10.94
CA SER A 36 -6.42 -16.82 11.57
C SER A 36 -6.34 -17.95 10.55
N LEU A 37 -5.26 -17.94 9.75
CA LEU A 37 -4.93 -18.95 8.76
C LEU A 37 -3.44 -19.35 8.88
N PRO A 38 -3.07 -20.61 8.57
CA PRO A 38 -1.66 -20.99 8.46
C PRO A 38 -0.93 -20.18 7.39
N CYS A 39 0.33 -19.82 7.63
CA CYS A 39 1.12 -19.05 6.65
C CYS A 39 1.24 -19.73 5.28
N ARG A 40 1.16 -21.06 5.23
CA ARG A 40 1.14 -21.79 3.96
C ARG A 40 -0.03 -21.39 3.06
N SER A 41 -1.24 -21.26 3.63
CA SER A 41 -2.43 -20.86 2.88
C SER A 41 -2.33 -19.42 2.39
N VAL A 42 -1.84 -18.52 3.24
CA VAL A 42 -1.60 -17.11 2.89
C VAL A 42 -0.54 -16.99 1.80
N TYR A 43 0.57 -17.71 1.94
CA TYR A 43 1.65 -17.80 0.95
C TYR A 43 1.14 -18.31 -0.41
N GLU A 44 0.41 -19.43 -0.43
CA GLU A 44 -0.10 -20.03 -1.66
C GLU A 44 -1.06 -19.08 -2.38
N ALA A 45 -1.95 -18.40 -1.63
CA ALA A 45 -2.88 -17.42 -2.18
C ALA A 45 -2.16 -16.21 -2.82
N LEU A 46 -1.18 -15.63 -2.12
CA LEU A 46 -0.38 -14.52 -2.64
C LEU A 46 0.42 -14.89 -3.89
N VAL A 47 1.13 -16.04 -3.87
CA VAL A 47 1.91 -16.50 -5.02
C VAL A 47 1.02 -16.81 -6.21
N ALA A 48 -0.15 -17.43 -5.98
CA ALA A 48 -1.13 -17.68 -7.03
C ALA A 48 -1.61 -16.36 -7.65
N GLN A 49 -1.88 -15.35 -6.82
CA GLN A 49 -2.37 -14.06 -7.28
C GLN A 49 -1.31 -13.28 -8.08
N ILE A 50 -0.06 -13.26 -7.62
CA ILE A 50 1.07 -12.67 -8.37
C ILE A 50 1.19 -13.32 -9.76
N LYS A 51 1.10 -14.66 -9.82
CA LYS A 51 1.17 -15.40 -11.10
C LYS A 51 -0.04 -15.11 -11.99
N LYS A 52 -1.23 -14.96 -11.43
CA LYS A 52 -2.47 -14.64 -12.15
C LYS A 52 -2.39 -13.28 -12.83
N TRP A 53 -1.76 -12.30 -12.19
CA TRP A 53 -1.60 -10.94 -12.70
C TRP A 53 -0.25 -10.67 -13.35
N ARG A 54 0.38 -11.71 -13.93
CA ARG A 54 1.69 -11.57 -14.58
C ARG A 54 1.71 -10.79 -15.89
N THR A 55 0.57 -10.68 -16.56
CA THR A 55 0.44 -10.12 -17.91
C THR A 55 -0.48 -8.90 -17.91
N VAL A 56 -0.34 -8.05 -18.93
CA VAL A 56 -1.16 -6.83 -19.10
C VAL A 56 -2.66 -7.11 -19.31
N SER A 57 -3.04 -8.35 -19.59
CA SER A 57 -4.41 -8.75 -19.92
C SER A 57 -5.46 -8.34 -18.87
N THR A 58 -5.09 -8.27 -17.59
CA THR A 58 -6.00 -7.92 -16.49
C THR A 58 -6.13 -6.42 -16.23
N CYS A 59 -5.33 -5.59 -16.91
CA CYS A 59 -5.39 -4.12 -16.84
C CYS A 59 -5.44 -3.47 -18.22
N ALA A 60 -5.84 -4.22 -19.26
CA ALA A 60 -5.88 -3.72 -20.64
C ALA A 60 -6.83 -2.52 -20.80
N THR A 61 -7.85 -2.41 -19.94
CA THR A 61 -8.85 -1.34 -19.92
C THR A 61 -8.56 -0.28 -18.83
N GLY A 62 -7.38 -0.30 -18.21
CA GLY A 62 -7.00 0.58 -17.11
C GLY A 62 -6.78 -0.15 -15.77
N GLY A 63 -6.38 0.61 -14.75
CA GLY A 63 -5.95 0.10 -13.45
C GLY A 63 -4.53 -0.47 -13.49
N GLU A 64 -4.04 -0.94 -12.35
CA GLU A 64 -2.68 -1.52 -12.25
C GLU A 64 -2.65 -2.95 -11.67
N LYS A 65 -3.79 -3.65 -11.68
CA LYS A 65 -3.93 -5.05 -11.26
C LYS A 65 -3.35 -6.04 -12.30
N CYS A 66 -2.08 -5.87 -12.65
CA CYS A 66 -1.38 -6.61 -13.71
C CYS A 66 0.15 -6.42 -13.60
N LEU A 67 0.91 -7.07 -14.49
CA LEU A 67 2.36 -6.93 -14.62
C LEU A 67 3.16 -7.17 -13.33
N TYR A 68 2.63 -8.03 -12.45
CA TYR A 68 3.37 -8.52 -11.30
C TYR A 68 4.33 -9.65 -11.72
N LYS A 69 5.59 -9.56 -11.30
CA LYS A 69 6.63 -10.54 -11.63
C LYS A 69 7.20 -11.15 -10.36
N LEU A 70 6.92 -12.44 -10.15
CA LEU A 70 7.53 -13.21 -9.07
C LEU A 70 9.05 -13.35 -9.32
N GLN A 71 9.86 -13.00 -8.34
CA GLN A 71 11.33 -13.16 -8.38
C GLN A 71 11.76 -14.42 -7.64
N SER A 72 11.27 -14.59 -6.41
CA SER A 72 11.55 -15.75 -5.57
C SER A 72 10.46 -15.93 -4.53
N ALA A 73 10.27 -17.15 -4.03
CA ALA A 73 9.20 -17.45 -3.09
C ALA A 73 9.53 -18.67 -2.22
N SER A 74 9.21 -18.58 -0.94
CA SER A 74 9.12 -19.67 0.03
C SER A 74 7.99 -19.37 1.02
N VAL A 75 7.61 -20.36 1.84
CA VAL A 75 6.56 -20.16 2.86
C VAL A 75 6.86 -19.00 3.83
N HIS A 76 8.14 -18.62 3.99
CA HIS A 76 8.56 -17.55 4.91
C HIS A 76 8.79 -16.20 4.22
N PHE A 77 8.95 -16.17 2.89
CA PHE A 77 9.18 -14.93 2.17
C PHE A 77 8.69 -15.00 0.72
N ILE A 78 8.23 -13.88 0.18
CA ILE A 78 7.90 -13.72 -1.24
C ILE A 78 8.58 -12.44 -1.71
N SER A 79 9.31 -12.51 -2.82
CA SER A 79 9.86 -11.34 -3.49
C SER A 79 9.31 -11.26 -4.91
N ALA A 80 8.80 -10.10 -5.28
CA ALA A 80 8.19 -9.81 -6.56
C ALA A 80 8.52 -8.38 -6.99
N LYS A 81 8.20 -8.05 -8.24
CA LYS A 81 8.18 -6.68 -8.74
C LYS A 81 6.81 -6.39 -9.31
N HIS A 82 6.42 -5.12 -9.29
CA HIS A 82 5.32 -4.61 -10.10
C HIS A 82 5.86 -3.60 -11.09
N THR A 83 5.23 -3.53 -12.26
CA THR A 83 5.59 -2.54 -13.28
C THR A 83 4.34 -1.84 -13.75
N THR A 84 4.26 -0.54 -13.49
CA THR A 84 3.11 0.28 -13.89
C THR A 84 2.87 0.15 -15.40
N PRO A 85 1.63 -0.07 -15.86
CA PRO A 85 1.35 -0.45 -17.24
C PRO A 85 1.65 0.68 -18.24
N VAL A 86 1.50 1.94 -17.82
CA VAL A 86 1.70 3.11 -18.68
C VAL A 86 3.12 3.66 -18.57
N LYS A 87 3.54 4.08 -17.36
CA LYS A 87 4.82 4.77 -17.15
C LYS A 87 6.02 3.84 -17.02
N LYS A 88 5.80 2.53 -16.86
CA LYS A 88 6.84 1.51 -16.71
C LYS A 88 7.76 1.72 -15.51
N TYR A 89 7.30 2.46 -14.49
CA TYR A 89 7.95 2.48 -13.18
C TYR A 89 7.90 1.09 -12.57
N VAL A 90 9.00 0.72 -11.92
CA VAL A 90 9.19 -0.59 -11.30
C VAL A 90 9.27 -0.38 -9.79
N ASP A 91 8.48 -1.16 -9.07
CA ASP A 91 8.48 -1.18 -7.62
C ASP A 91 8.83 -2.59 -7.13
N ASP A 92 9.72 -2.66 -6.13
CA ASP A 92 10.10 -3.90 -5.46
C ASP A 92 9.09 -4.24 -4.36
N ILE A 93 8.55 -5.46 -4.41
CA ILE A 93 7.55 -5.96 -3.47
C ILE A 93 8.14 -7.14 -2.69
N ASN A 94 8.05 -7.07 -1.36
CA ASN A 94 8.51 -8.13 -0.48
C ASN A 94 7.45 -8.44 0.59
N PHE A 95 7.24 -9.73 0.85
CA PHE A 95 6.42 -10.24 1.95
C PHE A 95 7.27 -11.12 2.83
N ARG A 96 7.16 -10.97 4.15
CA ARG A 96 7.73 -11.87 5.16
C ARG A 96 6.61 -12.47 5.98
N LEU A 97 6.55 -13.80 6.05
CA LEU A 97 5.48 -14.53 6.72
C LEU A 97 6.02 -15.25 7.95
N VAL A 98 5.37 -15.04 9.10
CA VAL A 98 5.71 -15.66 10.37
C VAL A 98 4.49 -16.34 10.96
N SER A 99 4.60 -17.63 11.23
CA SER A 99 3.53 -18.38 11.88
C SER A 99 3.51 -18.12 13.39
N TYR A 100 2.33 -18.05 13.96
CA TYR A 100 2.12 -18.00 15.41
C TYR A 100 0.87 -18.81 15.80
N GLY A 101 0.62 -18.93 17.11
CA GLY A 101 -0.54 -19.68 17.63
C GLY A 101 -0.54 -21.14 17.17
N PHE A 102 0.55 -21.87 17.42
CA PHE A 102 0.71 -23.28 17.00
C PHE A 102 0.49 -23.51 15.49
N PHE A 103 1.04 -22.63 14.65
CA PHE A 103 0.97 -22.71 13.17
C PHE A 103 -0.43 -22.52 12.56
N THR A 104 -1.41 -22.09 13.35
CA THR A 104 -2.78 -21.82 12.87
C THR A 104 -3.00 -20.38 12.42
N HIS A 105 -2.08 -19.47 12.76
CA HIS A 105 -2.14 -18.06 12.40
C HIS A 105 -0.93 -17.62 11.60
N CYS A 106 -1.08 -16.54 10.84
CA CYS A 106 -0.01 -15.96 10.07
C CYS A 106 0.05 -14.45 10.27
N HIS A 107 1.26 -13.96 10.52
CA HIS A 107 1.61 -12.56 10.48
C HIS A 107 2.42 -12.31 9.21
N VAL A 108 2.00 -11.33 8.41
CA VAL A 108 2.66 -10.93 7.17
C VAL A 108 3.15 -9.49 7.32
N SER A 109 4.45 -9.29 7.16
CA SER A 109 5.06 -7.96 7.02
C SER A 109 5.36 -7.74 5.54
N ALA A 110 4.74 -6.74 4.93
CA ALA A 110 4.85 -6.45 3.51
C ALA A 110 5.45 -5.06 3.27
N MET A 111 6.23 -4.97 2.19
CA MET A 111 6.89 -3.73 1.76
C MET A 111 6.81 -3.59 0.25
N SER A 112 6.45 -2.40 -0.24
CA SER A 112 6.62 -1.98 -1.64
C SER A 112 7.48 -0.72 -1.67
N VAL A 113 8.49 -0.68 -2.52
CA VAL A 113 9.42 0.47 -2.64
C VAL A 113 9.68 0.75 -4.11
N SER A 114 9.63 2.02 -4.51
CA SER A 114 9.98 2.38 -5.89
C SER A 114 11.48 2.25 -6.18
N GLU A 115 11.85 1.70 -7.34
CA GLU A 115 13.24 1.74 -7.79
C GLU A 115 13.67 3.16 -8.22
N THR A 116 12.71 4.03 -8.50
CA THR A 116 12.98 5.40 -8.93
C THR A 116 13.52 6.22 -7.75
N TRP A 117 14.82 6.50 -7.75
CA TRP A 117 15.53 7.13 -6.63
C TRP A 117 15.02 8.53 -6.24
N TYR A 118 14.42 9.27 -7.18
CA TYR A 118 13.85 10.60 -6.96
C TYR A 118 12.33 10.60 -6.71
N ALA A 119 11.71 9.42 -6.61
CA ALA A 119 10.29 9.32 -6.28
C ALA A 119 10.09 9.61 -4.79
N VAL A 120 9.61 10.82 -4.47
CA VAL A 120 9.19 11.20 -3.12
C VAL A 120 7.71 10.90 -2.90
N THR A 121 6.93 11.02 -3.98
CA THR A 121 5.48 10.85 -4.03
C THR A 121 5.10 9.81 -5.07
N ASP A 122 4.00 9.09 -4.84
CA ASP A 122 3.57 8.00 -5.73
C ASP A 122 2.03 7.86 -5.83
N HIS A 123 1.25 8.82 -5.36
CA HIS A 123 -0.22 8.71 -5.34
C HIS A 123 -0.75 7.47 -4.60
N GLY A 124 0.03 6.92 -3.67
CA GLY A 124 -0.31 5.70 -2.94
C GLY A 124 -0.07 4.42 -3.75
N THR A 125 0.62 4.48 -4.89
CA THR A 125 0.91 3.31 -5.76
C THR A 125 1.57 2.19 -4.97
N ASN A 126 2.55 2.46 -4.10
CA ASN A 126 3.19 1.41 -3.30
C ASN A 126 2.22 0.75 -2.31
N TYR A 127 1.24 1.48 -1.77
CA TYR A 127 0.18 0.87 -0.98
C TYR A 127 -0.74 0.01 -1.85
N CYS A 128 -1.15 0.51 -3.02
CA CYS A 128 -2.03 -0.22 -3.93
C CYS A 128 -1.37 -1.48 -4.51
N ASN A 129 -0.08 -1.45 -4.81
CA ASN A 129 0.72 -2.62 -5.20
C ASN A 129 0.54 -3.79 -4.22
N LEU A 130 0.57 -3.47 -2.92
CA LEU A 130 0.40 -4.43 -1.83
C LEU A 130 -1.07 -4.83 -1.63
N TYR A 131 -1.96 -3.84 -1.49
CA TYR A 131 -3.38 -4.06 -1.21
C TYR A 131 -4.09 -4.80 -2.35
N ASN A 132 -3.77 -4.51 -3.60
CA ASN A 132 -4.35 -5.19 -4.77
C ASN A 132 -4.08 -6.69 -4.74
N LEU A 133 -2.88 -7.13 -4.33
CA LEU A 133 -2.56 -8.56 -4.20
C LEU A 133 -3.35 -9.22 -3.07
N MET A 134 -3.56 -8.51 -1.96
CA MET A 134 -4.37 -8.98 -0.85
C MET A 134 -5.84 -9.13 -1.22
N GLU A 135 -6.43 -8.10 -1.83
CA GLU A 135 -7.83 -8.10 -2.27
C GLU A 135 -8.04 -9.14 -3.38
N GLY A 136 -7.17 -9.14 -4.39
CA GLY A 136 -7.29 -10.04 -5.54
C GLY A 136 -7.15 -11.52 -5.17
N SER A 137 -6.45 -11.85 -4.09
CA SER A 137 -6.31 -13.20 -3.55
C SER A 137 -7.45 -13.62 -2.62
N GLY A 138 -8.37 -12.70 -2.29
CA GLY A 138 -9.47 -12.93 -1.34
C GLY A 138 -9.05 -12.92 0.13
N LEU A 139 -7.79 -12.58 0.42
CA LEU A 139 -7.26 -12.61 1.79
C LEU A 139 -7.82 -11.47 2.66
N THR A 140 -8.33 -10.39 2.08
CA THR A 140 -9.03 -9.32 2.81
C THR A 140 -10.34 -9.79 3.45
N GLU A 141 -10.89 -10.90 2.99
CA GLU A 141 -12.12 -11.53 3.51
C GLU A 141 -11.82 -12.73 4.41
N ALA A 142 -10.54 -13.06 4.59
CA ALA A 142 -10.12 -14.24 5.35
C ALA A 142 -10.39 -14.07 6.86
N PRO A 143 -10.61 -15.19 7.58
CA PRO A 143 -10.76 -15.17 9.03
C PRO A 143 -9.58 -14.49 9.73
N GLY A 144 -9.89 -13.59 10.66
CA GLY A 144 -8.89 -12.88 11.45
C GLY A 144 -8.11 -11.81 10.67
N TYR A 145 -8.51 -11.47 9.44
CA TYR A 145 -7.89 -10.38 8.67
C TYR A 145 -7.85 -9.10 9.50
N LYS A 146 -6.64 -8.57 9.68
CA LYS A 146 -6.40 -7.26 10.28
C LYS A 146 -5.23 -6.61 9.59
N GLU A 147 -5.41 -5.35 9.21
CA GLU A 147 -4.36 -4.51 8.63
C GLU A 147 -3.87 -3.47 9.64
N ILE A 148 -2.55 -3.26 9.68
CA ILE A 148 -1.91 -2.15 10.41
C ILE A 148 -0.98 -1.42 9.44
N THR A 149 -1.32 -0.17 9.14
CA THR A 149 -0.49 0.77 8.38
C THR A 149 -0.99 2.20 8.60
N SER A 150 -0.24 3.21 8.13
CA SER A 150 -0.53 4.64 8.27
C SER A 150 0.19 5.45 7.19
N ASP A 151 -0.13 6.75 7.07
CA ASP A 151 0.60 7.66 6.17
C ASP A 151 2.10 7.81 6.54
N PHE A 152 2.46 7.50 7.79
CA PHE A 152 3.85 7.45 8.23
C PHE A 152 4.61 6.25 7.68
N LEU A 153 3.91 5.14 7.47
CA LEU A 153 4.48 3.90 6.95
C LEU A 153 4.36 3.81 5.42
N CYS A 154 3.40 4.54 4.84
CA CYS A 154 3.06 4.47 3.43
C CYS A 154 2.83 5.87 2.87
N THR A 155 3.63 6.23 1.86
CA THR A 155 3.48 7.49 1.13
C THR A 155 2.05 7.60 0.59
N GLN A 156 1.32 8.66 0.99
CA GLN A 156 -0.02 8.99 0.48
C GLN A 156 -1.09 7.90 0.63
N ARG A 157 -0.99 7.06 1.68
CA ARG A 157 -1.95 5.98 1.92
C ARG A 157 -3.40 6.47 2.04
N SER A 158 -3.66 7.53 2.79
CA SER A 158 -5.03 8.01 3.05
C SER A 158 -5.70 8.61 1.82
N SER A 159 -4.91 9.00 0.81
CA SER A 159 -5.38 9.50 -0.49
C SER A 159 -5.29 8.46 -1.61
N ALA A 160 -4.87 7.23 -1.30
CA ALA A 160 -4.65 6.19 -2.30
C ALA A 160 -5.97 5.76 -2.96
N ASN A 161 -5.93 5.54 -4.29
CA ASN A 161 -7.06 5.00 -5.03
C ASN A 161 -6.64 3.76 -5.83
N CYS A 162 -6.83 2.59 -5.22
CA CYS A 162 -6.40 1.31 -5.78
C CYS A 162 -7.36 0.72 -6.84
N THR A 163 -8.34 1.52 -7.28
CA THR A 163 -9.07 1.22 -8.52
C THR A 163 -8.33 1.76 -9.75
N VAL A 164 -7.53 2.80 -9.54
CA VAL A 164 -6.69 3.43 -10.56
C VAL A 164 -5.27 2.86 -10.52
N TYR A 165 -4.71 2.69 -9.32
CA TYR A 165 -3.37 2.16 -9.04
C TYR A 165 -3.40 0.75 -8.42
#